data_AF-A0A914GDU8-F1
#
_entry.id   AF-A0A914GDU8-F1
#
_cell.length_a   1.000
_cell.length_b   1.000
_cell.length_c   1.000
_cell.angle_alpha   90.00
_cell.angle_beta   90.00
_cell.angle_gamma   90.00
#
_symmetry.space_group_name_H-M   'P 1'
#
loop_
_entity.id
_entity.type
_entity.pdbx_description
1 polymer ?
#
loop_
_entity_poly.entity_id
_entity_poly.type
_entity_poly.pdbx_seq_one_letter_code
_entity_poly.pdbx_strand_id
1 'polypeptide(L)'
;MSRNLLRFSIRNYAISIRLFSNSSSRSLASNTKFINVQKESEKEILTLVYQKQFDLALERLKEIEKRTLTEKKNAYFRIRLVSHLISNGYGTCLDLLDNLHDEFISDEQFSVALERILNSGNLENAVEKAGEFYKKVVNYGIHRKRNRDLLIHKIIQKATMSTSMSFDSIWNLYNELSITEPLNLTIKEEKIRQKLHPASLWEIIKSVNSLPKTNEKKNALKILKTFIDSNGSSVQKGCLNNLWLLYNNQVIEFADALLVSGESFNQDYIEYVLIISANTKEPRLLDCFLNYPNFFQHKPEMLAKICETLALILGKNGDSKGLEMLYKKILHIYKEHPQVFHVTYFKKTLYRISHFFKCSNMVCPEDLSEVLKRLY
;
A
#
# COMPACT_ATOMS: atom_id res chain seq x y z
N MET A 1 -20.65 -13.66 17.90
CA MET A 1 -19.74 -12.86 17.04
C MET A 1 -18.98 -13.65 15.96
N SER A 2 -19.03 -14.99 15.91
CA SER A 2 -18.18 -15.83 15.03
C SER A 2 -18.69 -16.08 13.59
N ARG A 3 -19.98 -15.90 13.29
CA ARG A 3 -20.56 -16.24 11.97
C ARG A 3 -20.31 -15.20 10.87
N ASN A 4 -20.09 -13.93 11.22
CA ASN A 4 -19.88 -12.85 10.25
C ASN A 4 -18.45 -12.84 9.67
N LEU A 5 -17.45 -13.24 10.47
CA LEU A 5 -16.07 -13.43 9.99
C LEU A 5 -15.95 -14.59 9.00
N LEU A 6 -16.70 -15.68 9.24
CA LEU A 6 -16.74 -16.84 8.33
C LEU A 6 -17.35 -16.47 6.97
N ARG A 7 -18.43 -15.67 6.96
CA ARG A 7 -19.07 -15.19 5.72
C ARG A 7 -18.19 -14.21 4.93
N PHE A 8 -17.40 -13.38 5.61
CA PHE A 8 -16.45 -12.46 4.96
C PHE A 8 -15.32 -13.23 4.26
N SER A 9 -14.81 -14.29 4.89
CA SER A 9 -13.79 -15.19 4.33
C SER A 9 -14.26 -15.94 3.09
N ILE A 10 -15.49 -16.47 3.12
CA ILE A 10 -16.10 -17.20 1.98
C ILE A 10 -16.34 -16.28 0.77
N ARG A 11 -16.65 -15.00 0.99
CA ARG A 11 -16.89 -14.05 -0.10
C ARG A 11 -15.59 -13.65 -0.82
N ASN A 12 -14.49 -13.49 -0.08
CA ASN A 12 -13.16 -13.27 -0.67
C ASN A 12 -12.65 -14.53 -1.39
N TYR A 13 -12.99 -15.73 -0.88
CA TYR A 13 -12.69 -17.00 -1.52
C TYR A 13 -13.35 -17.15 -2.91
N ALA A 14 -14.57 -16.64 -3.10
CA ALA A 14 -15.27 -16.70 -4.40
C ALA A 14 -14.69 -15.74 -5.46
N ILE A 15 -14.15 -14.58 -5.04
CA ILE A 15 -13.57 -13.58 -5.94
C ILE A 15 -12.24 -14.08 -6.52
N SER A 16 -11.42 -14.76 -5.71
CA SER A 16 -10.18 -15.38 -6.16
C SER A 16 -10.40 -16.51 -7.19
N ILE A 17 -11.55 -17.19 -7.17
CA ILE A 17 -11.89 -18.28 -8.10
C ILE A 17 -12.24 -17.77 -9.51
N ARG A 18 -12.85 -16.58 -9.62
CA ARG A 18 -13.21 -15.99 -10.92
C ARG A 18 -12.00 -15.52 -11.74
N LEU A 19 -10.89 -15.20 -11.08
CA LEU A 19 -9.67 -14.75 -11.78
C LEU A 19 -8.87 -15.89 -12.43
N PHE A 20 -9.18 -17.16 -12.12
CA PHE A 20 -8.34 -18.31 -12.51
C PHE A 20 -9.01 -19.35 -13.41
N SER A 21 -10.29 -19.19 -13.76
CA SER A 21 -11.02 -20.17 -14.60
C SER A 21 -10.91 -19.94 -16.11
N ASN A 22 -10.20 -18.90 -16.57
CA ASN A 22 -10.14 -18.51 -17.99
C ASN A 22 -8.87 -18.92 -18.75
N SER A 23 -8.15 -19.98 -18.35
CA SER A 23 -7.01 -20.49 -19.12
C SER A 23 -7.14 -21.98 -19.48
N SER A 24 -7.37 -22.20 -20.78
CA SER A 24 -7.12 -23.39 -21.61
C SER A 24 -7.64 -24.77 -21.14
N SER A 25 -8.72 -25.18 -21.79
CA SER A 25 -9.34 -26.50 -21.74
C SER A 25 -8.59 -27.54 -22.59
N ARG A 26 -7.83 -28.45 -21.96
CA ARG A 26 -7.61 -29.85 -22.43
C ARG A 26 -6.83 -30.79 -21.47
N SER A 27 -6.47 -30.38 -20.24
CA SER A 27 -5.89 -31.28 -19.20
C SER A 27 -6.75 -31.44 -17.93
N LEU A 28 -8.04 -31.13 -18.03
CA LEU A 28 -8.91 -30.78 -16.90
C LEU A 28 -9.16 -31.90 -15.87
N ALA A 29 -9.15 -33.19 -16.22
CA ALA A 29 -9.61 -34.26 -15.32
C ALA A 29 -8.59 -34.68 -14.26
N SER A 30 -7.30 -34.75 -14.60
CA SER A 30 -6.23 -35.00 -13.62
C SER A 30 -5.98 -33.74 -12.78
N ASN A 31 -5.93 -32.57 -13.42
CA ASN A 31 -5.72 -31.29 -12.72
C ASN A 31 -6.83 -30.95 -11.71
N THR A 32 -8.11 -31.25 -11.99
CA THR A 32 -9.21 -30.98 -11.03
C THR A 32 -9.15 -31.88 -9.80
N LYS A 33 -8.77 -33.15 -9.94
CA LYS A 33 -8.62 -34.08 -8.81
C LYS A 33 -7.46 -33.65 -7.90
N PHE A 34 -6.33 -33.26 -8.50
CA PHE A 34 -5.18 -32.69 -7.76
C PHE A 34 -5.51 -31.35 -7.09
N ILE A 35 -6.23 -30.45 -7.76
CA ILE A 35 -6.65 -29.16 -7.20
C ILE A 35 -7.61 -29.35 -6.01
N ASN A 36 -8.51 -30.34 -6.07
CA ASN A 36 -9.45 -30.60 -4.97
C ASN A 36 -8.76 -31.23 -3.76
N VAL A 37 -7.82 -32.17 -3.96
CA VAL A 37 -7.01 -32.73 -2.87
C VAL A 37 -6.17 -31.64 -2.20
N GLN A 38 -5.52 -30.77 -2.99
CA GLN A 38 -4.76 -29.65 -2.45
C GLN A 38 -5.66 -28.72 -1.62
N LYS A 39 -6.84 -28.34 -2.13
CA LYS A 39 -7.81 -27.49 -1.40
C LYS A 39 -8.29 -28.09 -0.09
N GLU A 40 -8.54 -29.40 -0.06
CA GLU A 40 -8.96 -30.09 1.16
C GLU A 40 -7.82 -30.11 2.19
N SER A 41 -6.60 -30.38 1.76
CA SER A 41 -5.43 -30.36 2.65
C SER A 41 -5.07 -28.95 3.12
N GLU A 42 -5.24 -27.91 2.30
CA GLU A 42 -5.09 -26.51 2.72
C GLU A 42 -6.16 -26.14 3.78
N LYS A 43 -7.40 -26.58 3.58
CA LYS A 43 -8.50 -26.34 4.52
C LYS A 43 -8.27 -27.08 5.84
N GLU A 44 -7.76 -28.32 5.78
CA GLU A 44 -7.36 -29.11 6.94
C GLU A 44 -6.28 -28.36 7.74
N ILE A 45 -5.19 -27.95 7.10
CA ILE A 45 -4.10 -27.20 7.76
C ILE A 45 -4.61 -25.89 8.36
N LEU A 46 -5.40 -25.10 7.63
CA LEU A 46 -5.95 -23.85 8.17
C LEU A 46 -6.88 -24.12 9.36
N THR A 47 -7.64 -25.22 9.33
CA THR A 47 -8.48 -25.63 10.47
C THR A 47 -7.65 -25.96 11.69
N LEU A 48 -6.54 -26.69 11.52
CA LEU A 48 -5.58 -26.98 12.59
C LEU A 48 -4.98 -25.68 13.17
N VAL A 49 -4.62 -24.71 12.32
CA VAL A 49 -4.15 -23.39 12.77
C VAL A 49 -5.22 -22.66 13.57
N TYR A 50 -6.48 -22.67 13.13
CA TYR A 50 -7.59 -22.06 13.88
C TYR A 50 -7.90 -22.77 15.20
N GLN A 51 -7.61 -24.07 15.28
CA GLN A 51 -7.70 -24.87 16.49
C GLN A 51 -6.46 -24.73 17.40
N LYS A 52 -5.49 -23.88 17.02
CA LYS A 52 -4.20 -23.69 17.71
C LYS A 52 -3.34 -24.96 17.79
N GLN A 53 -3.56 -25.91 16.87
CA GLN A 53 -2.77 -27.12 16.73
C GLN A 53 -1.63 -26.89 15.73
N PHE A 54 -0.71 -25.99 16.07
CA PHE A 54 0.30 -25.48 15.14
C PHE A 54 1.34 -26.54 14.74
N ASP A 55 1.78 -27.38 15.67
CA ASP A 55 2.73 -28.46 15.39
C ASP A 55 2.15 -29.49 14.41
N LEU A 56 0.87 -29.82 14.58
CA LEU A 56 0.14 -30.72 13.68
C LEU A 56 -0.10 -30.07 12.31
N ALA A 57 -0.41 -28.77 12.27
CA ALA A 57 -0.52 -28.02 11.02
C ALA A 57 0.81 -28.00 10.25
N LEU A 58 1.94 -27.90 10.97
CA LEU A 58 3.29 -27.91 10.42
C LEU A 58 3.69 -29.28 9.88
N GLU A 59 3.41 -30.34 10.63
CA GLU A 59 3.65 -31.71 10.20
C GLU A 59 2.86 -32.01 8.93
N ARG A 60 1.58 -31.61 8.89
CA ARG A 60 0.72 -31.80 7.73
C ARG A 60 1.19 -31.02 6.51
N LEU A 61 1.74 -29.82 6.69
CA LEU A 61 2.39 -29.08 5.60
C LEU A 61 3.57 -29.86 5.02
N LYS A 62 4.49 -30.34 5.87
CA LYS A 62 5.66 -31.13 5.43
C LYS A 62 5.25 -32.40 4.70
N GLU A 63 4.14 -33.03 5.08
CA GLU A 63 3.58 -34.18 4.36
C GLU A 63 3.04 -33.81 2.98
N ILE A 64 2.36 -32.68 2.84
CA ILE A 64 1.87 -32.20 1.53
C ILE A 64 3.05 -31.85 0.62
N GLU A 65 4.06 -31.16 1.14
CA GLU A 65 5.25 -30.79 0.37
C GLU A 65 5.94 -32.02 -0.24
N LYS A 66 6.04 -33.12 0.51
CA LYS A 66 6.55 -34.40 0.00
C LYS A 66 5.70 -35.00 -1.12
N ARG A 67 4.41 -34.63 -1.22
CA ARG A 67 3.43 -35.18 -2.17
C ARG A 67 3.20 -34.29 -3.40
N THR A 68 3.38 -32.98 -3.30
CA THR A 68 3.09 -32.03 -4.39
C THR A 68 4.35 -31.59 -5.14
N LEU A 69 4.53 -32.16 -6.33
CA LEU A 69 5.65 -31.94 -7.27
C LEU A 69 5.69 -30.59 -8.02
N THR A 70 4.85 -29.60 -7.68
CA THR A 70 4.83 -28.31 -8.42
C THR A 70 5.15 -27.11 -7.53
N GLU A 71 6.39 -26.63 -7.66
CA GLU A 71 7.06 -25.56 -6.89
C GLU A 71 6.22 -24.27 -6.76
N LYS A 72 5.57 -23.79 -7.84
CA LYS A 72 4.88 -22.48 -7.82
C LYS A 72 3.64 -22.38 -6.92
N LYS A 73 2.90 -23.47 -6.68
CA LYS A 73 1.70 -23.43 -5.81
C LYS A 73 2.07 -23.51 -4.32
N ASN A 74 3.27 -23.97 -4.01
CA ASN A 74 3.73 -24.12 -2.63
C ASN A 74 4.09 -22.77 -2.01
N ALA A 75 4.71 -21.86 -2.77
CA ALA A 75 5.11 -20.51 -2.31
C ALA A 75 3.97 -19.69 -1.68
N TYR A 76 2.86 -19.57 -2.41
CA TYR A 76 1.70 -18.80 -1.95
C TYR A 76 1.08 -19.44 -0.71
N PHE A 77 0.94 -20.77 -0.72
CA PHE A 77 0.39 -21.49 0.42
C PHE A 77 1.29 -21.35 1.65
N ARG A 78 2.61 -21.48 1.49
CA ARG A 78 3.62 -21.24 2.54
C ARG A 78 3.52 -19.84 3.12
N ILE A 79 3.53 -18.79 2.29
CA ILE A 79 3.39 -17.41 2.78
C ILE A 79 2.04 -17.18 3.49
N ARG A 80 0.95 -17.73 2.93
CA ARG A 80 -0.37 -17.61 3.53
C ARG A 80 -0.42 -18.32 4.88
N LEU A 81 0.16 -19.50 4.98
CA LEU A 81 0.22 -20.29 6.21
C LEU A 81 1.14 -19.64 7.25
N VAL A 82 2.34 -19.23 6.87
CA VAL A 82 3.30 -18.52 7.73
C VAL A 82 2.66 -17.25 8.28
N SER A 83 2.03 -16.42 7.45
CA SER A 83 1.33 -15.23 7.95
C SER A 83 0.17 -15.58 8.89
N HIS A 84 -0.55 -16.69 8.66
CA HIS A 84 -1.55 -17.19 9.62
C HIS A 84 -0.93 -17.65 10.94
N LEU A 85 0.18 -18.40 10.90
CA LEU A 85 0.88 -18.90 12.09
C LEU A 85 1.47 -17.75 12.92
N ILE A 86 2.18 -16.82 12.26
CA ILE A 86 2.72 -15.60 12.89
C ILE A 86 1.59 -14.79 13.52
N SER A 87 0.48 -14.59 12.81
CA SER A 87 -0.66 -13.82 13.31
C SER A 87 -1.39 -14.45 14.51
N ASN A 88 -1.21 -15.76 14.73
CA ASN A 88 -1.77 -16.47 15.87
C ASN A 88 -0.74 -16.69 17.00
N GLY A 89 0.40 -15.99 16.95
CA GLY A 89 1.40 -15.98 18.01
C GLY A 89 2.59 -16.92 17.80
N TYR A 90 2.60 -17.70 16.71
CA TYR A 90 3.64 -18.69 16.45
C TYR A 90 4.76 -18.09 15.57
N GLY A 91 5.67 -17.34 16.22
CA GLY A 91 6.74 -16.59 15.55
C GLY A 91 7.85 -17.46 14.93
N THR A 92 8.04 -18.67 15.45
CA THR A 92 9.07 -19.64 14.98
C THR A 92 8.78 -20.24 13.59
N CYS A 93 7.65 -19.90 12.97
CA CYS A 93 7.31 -20.37 11.62
C CYS A 93 7.97 -19.58 10.49
N LEU A 94 8.75 -18.54 10.80
CA LEU A 94 9.53 -17.82 9.78
C LEU A 94 10.50 -18.74 9.03
N ASP A 95 10.95 -19.83 9.64
CA ASP A 95 11.85 -20.82 9.02
C ASP A 95 11.16 -21.65 7.92
N LEU A 96 9.83 -21.59 7.83
CA LEU A 96 9.09 -22.19 6.70
C LEU A 96 9.18 -21.35 5.42
N LEU A 97 9.75 -20.16 5.51
CA LEU A 97 10.15 -19.37 4.35
C LEU A 97 11.54 -19.77 3.86
N ASP A 98 12.30 -20.52 4.67
CA ASP A 98 13.59 -21.02 4.27
C ASP A 98 13.37 -22.03 3.14
N ASN A 99 14.09 -21.86 2.02
CA ASN A 99 13.93 -22.61 0.77
C ASN A 99 12.83 -22.15 -0.21
N LEU A 100 12.30 -20.93 -0.09
CA LEU A 100 11.47 -20.31 -1.15
C LEU A 100 12.27 -19.86 -2.40
N HIS A 101 13.50 -20.36 -2.58
CA HIS A 101 14.36 -20.01 -3.72
C HIS A 101 13.61 -20.28 -5.05
N ASP A 102 13.64 -19.29 -5.94
CA ASP A 102 13.07 -19.34 -7.30
C ASP A 102 11.52 -19.41 -7.41
N GLU A 103 10.78 -19.32 -6.31
CA GLU A 103 9.32 -19.35 -6.33
C GLU A 103 8.70 -17.95 -6.53
N PHE A 104 7.87 -17.79 -7.58
CA PHE A 104 7.19 -16.53 -7.88
C PHE A 104 6.01 -16.26 -6.93
N ILE A 105 6.07 -15.14 -6.19
CA ILE A 105 4.95 -14.60 -5.41
C ILE A 105 4.57 -13.23 -5.98
N SER A 106 3.26 -12.95 -6.06
CA SER A 106 2.80 -11.63 -6.51
C SER A 106 2.89 -10.61 -5.37
N ASP A 107 3.12 -9.34 -5.72
CA ASP A 107 3.18 -8.24 -4.74
C ASP A 107 1.89 -8.15 -3.90
N GLU A 108 0.74 -8.48 -4.49
CA GLU A 108 -0.56 -8.51 -3.80
C GLU A 108 -0.61 -9.60 -2.72
N GLN A 109 -0.12 -10.80 -3.03
CA GLN A 109 -0.07 -11.92 -2.08
C GLN A 109 0.83 -11.61 -0.90
N PHE A 110 2.00 -11.00 -1.15
CA PHE A 110 2.89 -10.55 -0.10
C PHE A 110 2.25 -9.43 0.74
N SER A 111 1.60 -8.46 0.09
CA SER A 111 0.91 -7.36 0.78
C SER A 111 -0.17 -7.86 1.73
N VAL A 112 -0.97 -8.83 1.31
CA VAL A 112 -2.04 -9.43 2.14
C VAL A 112 -1.45 -10.21 3.34
N ALA A 113 -0.35 -10.93 3.13
CA ALA A 113 0.34 -11.64 4.21
C ALA A 113 0.91 -10.67 5.24
N LEU A 114 1.58 -9.61 4.79
CA LEU A 114 2.12 -8.55 5.64
C LEU A 114 1.01 -7.85 6.44
N GLU A 115 -0.10 -7.49 5.79
CA GLU A 115 -1.25 -6.90 6.47
C GLU A 115 -1.85 -7.82 7.54
N ARG A 116 -1.86 -9.13 7.31
CA ARG A 116 -2.34 -10.09 8.31
C ARG A 116 -1.46 -10.09 9.56
N ILE A 117 -0.14 -10.05 9.38
CA ILE A 117 0.83 -9.99 10.49
C ILE A 117 0.68 -8.67 11.24
N LEU A 118 0.66 -7.55 10.51
CA LEU A 118 0.54 -6.19 11.08
C LEU A 118 -0.78 -5.93 11.83
N ASN A 119 -1.82 -6.74 11.58
CA ASN A 119 -3.11 -6.64 12.27
C ASN A 119 -3.28 -7.73 13.35
N SER A 120 -2.21 -8.41 13.76
CA SER A 120 -2.24 -9.47 14.76
C SER A 120 -1.88 -8.99 16.15
N GLY A 121 -2.52 -9.57 17.18
CA GLY A 121 -2.09 -9.45 18.58
C GLY A 121 -1.74 -8.04 19.07
N ASN A 122 -0.61 -7.94 19.77
CA ASN A 122 0.00 -6.69 20.21
C ASN A 122 0.72 -6.02 19.02
N LEU A 123 0.46 -4.72 18.82
CA LEU A 123 0.99 -3.94 17.69
C LEU A 123 2.52 -3.92 17.60
N GLU A 124 3.23 -3.85 18.72
CA GLU A 124 4.71 -3.82 18.74
C GLU A 124 5.30 -5.15 18.25
N ASN A 125 4.81 -6.25 18.82
CA ASN A 125 5.17 -7.60 18.38
C ASN A 125 4.77 -7.85 16.91
N ALA A 126 3.64 -7.30 16.47
CA ALA A 126 3.20 -7.39 15.09
C ALA A 126 4.13 -6.65 14.13
N VAL A 127 4.61 -5.46 14.52
CA VAL A 127 5.57 -4.65 13.74
C VAL A 127 6.92 -5.36 13.64
N GLU A 128 7.43 -5.88 14.75
CA GLU A 128 8.68 -6.65 14.80
C GLU A 128 8.61 -7.87 13.87
N LYS A 129 7.59 -8.71 14.04
CA LYS A 129 7.35 -9.89 13.19
C LYS A 129 7.15 -9.55 11.72
N ALA A 130 6.47 -8.44 11.43
CA ALA A 130 6.29 -7.96 10.06
C ALA A 130 7.63 -7.52 9.44
N GLY A 131 8.50 -6.89 10.24
CA GLY A 131 9.86 -6.53 9.85
C GLY A 131 10.71 -7.76 9.53
N GLU A 132 10.73 -8.76 10.42
CA GLU A 132 11.45 -10.02 10.19
C GLU A 132 10.92 -10.78 8.96
N PHE A 133 9.59 -10.89 8.84
CA PHE A 133 8.93 -11.49 7.68
C PHE A 133 9.34 -10.78 6.38
N TYR A 134 9.33 -9.46 6.37
CA TYR A 134 9.78 -8.66 5.23
C TYR A 134 11.25 -8.94 4.90
N LYS A 135 12.15 -8.94 5.89
CA LYS A 135 13.57 -9.19 5.67
C LYS A 135 13.82 -10.55 5.05
N LYS A 136 13.20 -11.61 5.58
CA LYS A 136 13.32 -12.96 5.02
C LYS A 136 12.86 -12.99 3.56
N VAL A 137 11.67 -12.47 3.25
CA VAL A 137 11.14 -12.50 1.88
C VAL A 137 11.98 -11.66 0.92
N VAL A 138 12.54 -10.53 1.37
CA VAL A 138 13.45 -9.71 0.57
C VAL A 138 14.74 -10.45 0.23
N ASN A 139 15.36 -11.09 1.23
CA ASN A 139 16.61 -11.84 1.06
C ASN A 139 16.50 -12.98 0.04
N TYR A 140 15.33 -13.61 -0.07
CA TYR A 140 15.07 -14.67 -1.06
C TYR A 140 14.81 -14.16 -2.49
N GLY A 141 14.88 -12.85 -2.75
CA GLY A 141 14.72 -12.29 -4.10
C GLY A 141 13.28 -12.32 -4.64
N ILE A 142 12.32 -12.61 -3.78
CA ILE A 142 10.91 -12.85 -4.13
C ILE A 142 10.16 -11.55 -4.49
N HIS A 143 10.65 -10.40 -4.04
CA HIS A 143 9.98 -9.11 -4.21
C HIS A 143 10.41 -8.41 -5.51
N ARG A 144 9.45 -7.79 -6.20
CA ARG A 144 9.76 -6.84 -7.28
C ARG A 144 10.15 -5.49 -6.67
N LYS A 145 11.18 -4.85 -7.25
CA LYS A 145 11.63 -3.48 -6.92
C LYS A 145 10.50 -2.45 -6.81
N ARG A 146 9.38 -2.66 -7.53
CA ARG A 146 8.29 -1.67 -7.66
C ARG A 146 7.41 -1.48 -6.43
N ASN A 147 7.41 -2.39 -5.45
CA ASN A 147 6.50 -2.30 -4.29
C ASN A 147 7.20 -2.29 -2.92
N ARG A 148 8.53 -2.34 -2.90
CA ARG A 148 9.33 -2.31 -1.67
C ARG A 148 8.93 -1.17 -0.73
N ASP A 149 8.91 0.04 -1.27
CA ASP A 149 8.67 1.25 -0.50
C ASP A 149 7.26 1.31 0.09
N LEU A 150 6.27 0.79 -0.64
CA LEU A 150 4.90 0.67 -0.15
C LEU A 150 4.81 -0.30 1.03
N LEU A 151 5.58 -1.38 1.01
CA LEU A 151 5.61 -2.39 2.06
C LEU A 151 6.32 -1.86 3.31
N ILE A 152 7.46 -1.18 3.14
CA ILE A 152 8.14 -0.46 4.23
C ILE A 152 7.19 0.57 4.83
N HIS A 153 6.51 1.38 3.99
CA HIS A 153 5.54 2.37 4.47
C HIS A 153 4.44 1.74 5.34
N LYS A 154 3.87 0.58 4.95
CA LYS A 154 2.86 -0.11 5.76
C LYS A 154 3.37 -0.51 7.15
N ILE A 155 4.62 -0.99 7.23
CA ILE A 155 5.25 -1.36 8.50
C ILE A 155 5.47 -0.10 9.36
N ILE A 156 6.04 0.96 8.76
CA ILE A 156 6.32 2.22 9.47
C ILE A 156 5.04 2.91 9.93
N GLN A 157 4.00 2.95 9.10
CA GLN A 157 2.69 3.48 9.48
C GLN A 157 2.12 2.75 10.69
N LYS A 158 2.28 1.44 10.78
CA LYS A 158 1.83 0.67 11.95
C LYS A 158 2.69 0.93 13.18
N ALA A 159 4.01 1.08 12.99
CA ALA A 159 4.93 1.45 14.06
C ALA A 159 4.59 2.82 14.66
N THR A 160 4.27 3.82 13.83
CA THR A 160 3.89 5.18 14.30
C THR A 160 2.55 5.24 15.00
N MET A 161 1.68 4.24 14.82
CA MET A 161 0.43 4.10 15.57
C MET A 161 0.63 3.47 16.95
N SER A 162 1.80 2.88 17.23
CA SER A 162 2.10 2.28 18.53
C SER A 162 2.46 3.35 19.55
N THR A 163 1.82 3.30 20.72
CA THR A 163 2.14 4.18 21.84
C THR A 163 3.40 3.76 22.59
N SER A 164 3.89 2.52 22.37
CA SER A 164 5.09 1.99 23.05
C SER A 164 6.39 2.21 22.28
N MET A 165 6.32 2.46 20.96
CA MET A 165 7.51 2.62 20.13
C MET A 165 8.01 4.07 20.17
N SER A 166 9.29 4.25 20.53
CA SER A 166 9.95 5.56 20.46
C SER A 166 10.29 5.95 19.01
N PHE A 167 10.54 7.24 18.79
CA PHE A 167 11.03 7.71 17.49
C PHE A 167 12.31 6.99 17.06
N ASP A 168 13.26 6.79 17.97
CA ASP A 168 14.53 6.12 17.67
C ASP A 168 14.30 4.67 17.22
N SER A 169 13.38 3.95 17.85
CA SER A 169 12.99 2.59 17.43
C SER A 169 12.36 2.58 16.04
N ILE A 170 11.45 3.51 15.74
CA ILE A 170 10.82 3.64 14.43
C ILE A 170 11.86 4.00 13.36
N TRP A 171 12.78 4.91 13.67
CA TRP A 171 13.84 5.34 12.77
C TRP A 171 14.84 4.22 12.47
N ASN A 172 15.25 3.47 13.49
CA ASN A 172 16.13 2.32 13.34
C ASN A 172 15.46 1.22 12.50
N LEU A 173 14.17 0.94 12.75
CA LEU A 173 13.40 0.01 11.94
C LEU A 173 13.35 0.44 10.47
N TYR A 174 13.09 1.72 10.20
CA TYR A 174 13.12 2.24 8.83
C TYR A 174 14.49 2.03 8.16
N ASN A 175 15.57 2.39 8.84
CA ASN A 175 16.92 2.24 8.31
C ASN A 175 17.23 0.78 8.00
N GLU A 176 16.90 -0.12 8.92
CA GLU A 176 17.13 -1.55 8.76
C GLU A 176 16.37 -2.13 7.56
N LEU A 177 15.09 -1.80 7.40
CA LEU A 177 14.27 -2.28 6.27
C LEU A 177 14.70 -1.68 4.93
N SER A 178 15.18 -0.43 4.94
CA SER A 178 15.64 0.32 3.76
C SER A 178 17.05 -0.08 3.28
N ILE A 179 17.85 -0.73 4.12
CA ILE A 179 19.12 -1.37 3.72
C ILE A 179 19.01 -2.88 3.50
N THR A 180 17.86 -3.50 3.76
CA THR A 180 17.68 -4.93 3.48
C THR A 180 17.69 -5.16 1.97
N GLU A 181 18.67 -5.91 1.45
CA GLU A 181 18.86 -6.14 0.02
C GLU A 181 18.68 -7.62 -0.36
N PRO A 182 18.09 -7.92 -1.54
CA PRO A 182 18.21 -9.26 -2.14
C PRO A 182 19.67 -9.51 -2.55
N LEU A 183 20.14 -10.75 -2.41
CA LEU A 183 21.54 -11.19 -2.60
C LEU A 183 22.21 -10.83 -3.96
N ASN A 184 21.52 -10.24 -4.94
CA ASN A 184 21.98 -10.07 -6.32
C ASN A 184 21.64 -8.70 -6.94
N LEU A 185 22.14 -7.58 -6.41
CA LEU A 185 21.99 -6.25 -7.03
C LEU A 185 23.34 -5.59 -7.36
N THR A 186 23.34 -4.81 -8.45
CA THR A 186 24.52 -4.04 -8.90
C THR A 186 24.60 -2.66 -8.21
N ILE A 187 25.82 -2.24 -7.88
CA ILE A 187 26.21 -0.96 -7.20
C ILE A 187 25.52 0.32 -7.74
N LYS A 188 25.18 0.38 -9.04
CA LYS A 188 24.50 1.55 -9.64
C LYS A 188 23.07 1.76 -9.10
N GLU A 189 22.45 0.70 -8.61
CA GLU A 189 21.08 0.74 -8.08
C GLU A 189 21.02 1.18 -6.60
N GLU A 190 22.16 1.18 -5.93
CA GLU A 190 22.36 1.49 -4.51
C GLU A 190 22.15 3.00 -4.24
N LYS A 191 22.70 3.88 -5.09
CA LYS A 191 22.60 5.35 -4.93
C LYS A 191 21.21 5.94 -5.20
N ILE A 192 20.39 5.28 -6.02
CA ILE A 192 19.01 5.76 -6.32
C ILE A 192 18.06 5.43 -5.14
N ARG A 193 18.41 4.44 -4.30
CA ARG A 193 17.49 3.81 -3.33
C ARG A 193 17.64 4.26 -1.88
N GLN A 194 18.61 5.11 -1.57
CA GLN A 194 18.73 5.74 -0.23
C GLN A 194 17.77 6.92 -0.04
N LYS A 195 16.94 7.26 -1.04
CA LYS A 195 15.90 8.28 -0.88
C LYS A 195 14.77 7.73 -0.03
N LEU A 196 14.34 8.51 0.96
CA LEU A 196 13.14 8.18 1.75
C LEU A 196 11.93 8.12 0.79
N HIS A 197 11.08 7.11 0.89
CA HIS A 197 9.84 7.16 0.10
C HIS A 197 8.89 8.23 0.67
N PRO A 198 8.22 9.06 -0.17
CA PRO A 198 7.25 10.07 0.25
C PRO A 198 6.28 9.64 1.37
N ALA A 199 5.74 8.42 1.26
CA ALA A 199 4.77 7.90 2.22
C ALA A 199 5.41 7.54 3.58
N SER A 200 6.61 6.96 3.58
CA SER A 200 7.35 6.66 4.80
C SER A 200 7.82 7.95 5.48
N LEU A 201 8.24 8.94 4.67
CA LEU A 201 8.60 10.27 5.16
C LEU A 201 7.46 10.91 5.93
N TRP A 202 6.25 10.89 5.37
CA TRP A 202 5.08 11.45 6.03
C TRP A 202 4.81 10.82 7.41
N GLU A 203 4.88 9.50 7.51
CA GLU A 203 4.65 8.80 8.78
C GLU A 203 5.72 9.14 9.82
N ILE A 204 6.98 9.18 9.42
CA ILE A 204 8.09 9.54 10.31
C ILE A 204 7.96 10.99 10.78
N ILE A 205 7.63 11.92 9.87
CA ILE A 205 7.31 13.32 10.18
C ILE A 205 6.19 13.42 11.22
N LYS A 206 5.10 12.66 11.03
CA LYS A 206 3.98 12.61 11.96
C LYS A 206 4.40 12.15 13.35
N SER A 207 5.26 11.13 13.44
CA SER A 207 5.79 10.64 14.72
C SER A 207 6.64 11.69 15.45
N VAL A 208 7.50 12.43 14.74
CA VAL A 208 8.28 13.53 15.33
C VAL A 208 7.38 14.66 15.79
N ASN A 209 6.31 14.94 15.04
CA ASN A 209 5.37 15.97 15.39
C ASN A 209 4.56 15.65 16.65
N SER A 210 4.25 14.38 16.91
CA SER A 210 3.58 13.95 18.14
C SER A 210 4.47 14.00 19.38
N LEU A 211 5.79 14.12 19.25
CA LEU A 211 6.67 14.29 20.40
C LEU A 211 6.39 15.64 21.10
N PRO A 212 6.42 15.68 22.45
CA PRO A 212 6.30 16.92 23.20
C PRO A 212 7.45 17.89 22.86
N LYS A 213 7.32 19.17 23.19
CA LYS A 213 8.36 20.20 22.95
C LYS A 213 9.55 20.02 23.90
N THR A 214 10.24 18.88 23.78
CA THR A 214 11.37 18.43 24.61
C THR A 214 12.66 18.36 23.78
N ASN A 215 13.77 18.02 24.43
CA ASN A 215 15.03 17.73 23.74
C ASN A 215 14.91 16.55 22.76
N GLU A 216 13.99 15.61 22.99
CA GLU A 216 13.75 14.47 22.11
C GLU A 216 13.26 14.91 20.73
N LYS A 217 12.30 15.85 20.67
CA LYS A 217 11.84 16.41 19.39
C LYS A 217 12.96 17.15 18.65
N LYS A 218 13.79 17.90 19.37
CA LYS A 218 14.96 18.57 18.77
C LYS A 218 15.96 17.57 18.19
N ASN A 219 16.24 16.49 18.91
CA ASN A 219 17.13 15.42 18.46
C ASN A 219 16.56 14.69 17.24
N ALA A 220 15.27 14.34 17.25
CA ALA A 220 14.59 13.69 16.13
C ALA A 220 14.61 14.56 14.87
N LEU A 221 14.34 15.87 15.00
CA LEU A 221 14.45 16.83 13.89
C LEU A 221 15.89 16.93 13.38
N LYS A 222 16.90 16.90 14.26
CA LYS A 222 18.31 16.90 13.87
C LYS A 222 18.68 15.67 13.07
N ILE A 223 18.26 14.48 13.51
CA ILE A 223 18.47 13.20 12.80
C ILE A 223 17.84 13.25 11.41
N LEU A 224 16.56 13.65 11.32
CA LEU A 224 15.86 13.78 10.05
C LEU A 224 16.54 14.78 9.12
N LYS A 225 16.97 15.92 9.66
CA LYS A 225 17.65 16.96 8.90
C LYS A 225 18.95 16.46 8.31
N THR A 226 19.80 15.84 9.13
CA THR A 226 21.06 15.29 8.63
C THR A 226 20.83 14.25 7.53
N PHE A 227 19.86 13.35 7.70
CA PHE A 227 19.56 12.34 6.67
C PHE A 227 19.05 12.96 5.37
N ILE A 228 18.08 13.88 5.46
CA ILE A 228 17.46 14.52 4.29
C ILE A 228 18.45 15.45 3.59
N ASP A 229 19.32 16.14 4.32
CA ASP A 229 20.36 16.98 3.72
C ASP A 229 21.34 16.15 2.88
N SER A 230 21.73 14.96 3.37
CA SER A 230 22.66 14.05 2.68
C SER A 230 22.02 13.24 1.55
N ASN A 231 20.82 12.71 1.75
CA ASN A 231 20.22 11.69 0.87
C ASN A 231 18.88 12.12 0.26
N GLY A 232 18.27 13.18 0.79
CA GLY A 232 16.93 13.58 0.42
C GLY A 232 16.86 14.23 -0.96
N SER A 233 15.75 13.99 -1.66
CA SER A 233 15.38 14.84 -2.77
C SER A 233 15.09 16.24 -2.27
N SER A 234 15.12 17.18 -3.18
CA SER A 234 14.87 18.57 -2.88
C SER A 234 13.45 18.84 -2.34
N VAL A 235 12.45 18.09 -2.83
CA VAL A 235 11.10 18.05 -2.25
C VAL A 235 11.18 17.71 -0.76
N GLN A 236 11.93 16.66 -0.40
CA GLN A 236 12.05 16.22 1.00
C GLN A 236 12.72 17.27 1.87
N LYS A 237 13.73 17.97 1.34
CA LYS A 237 14.39 19.10 2.00
C LYS A 237 13.39 20.24 2.25
N GLY A 238 12.63 20.61 1.23
CA GLY A 238 11.55 21.60 1.34
C GLY A 238 10.50 21.21 2.38
N CYS A 239 10.12 19.93 2.41
CA CYS A 239 9.12 19.41 3.34
C CYS A 239 9.59 19.47 4.80
N LEU A 240 10.85 19.10 5.05
CA LEU A 240 11.42 19.19 6.38
C LEU A 240 11.55 20.65 6.85
N ASN A 241 11.95 21.56 5.96
CA ASN A 241 12.08 22.97 6.30
C ASN A 241 10.73 23.62 6.64
N ASN A 242 9.66 23.13 6.01
CA ASN A 242 8.30 23.65 6.17
C ASN A 242 7.42 22.80 7.10
N LEU A 243 7.97 21.78 7.76
CA LEU A 243 7.24 20.83 8.62
C LEU A 243 6.34 21.48 9.66
N TRP A 244 6.79 22.62 10.18
CA TRP A 244 6.10 23.39 11.20
C TRP A 244 4.76 23.98 10.70
N LEU A 245 4.64 24.24 9.39
CA LEU A 245 3.39 24.69 8.77
C LEU A 245 2.33 23.58 8.82
N LEU A 246 2.71 22.35 8.47
CA LEU A 246 1.82 21.18 8.63
C LEU A 246 1.42 20.97 10.09
N TYR A 247 2.35 21.16 11.03
CA TYR A 247 2.07 21.06 12.47
C TYR A 247 1.02 22.07 12.95
N ASN A 248 1.03 23.28 12.41
CA ASN A 248 0.06 24.32 12.74
C ASN A 248 -1.23 24.23 11.89
N ASN A 249 -1.42 23.13 11.15
CA ASN A 249 -2.52 22.95 10.18
C ASN A 249 -2.56 24.05 9.09
N GLN A 250 -1.42 24.68 8.81
CA GLN A 250 -1.20 25.67 7.77
C GLN A 250 -0.80 24.95 6.47
N VAL A 251 -1.70 24.09 6.00
CA VAL A 251 -1.43 23.17 4.89
C VAL A 251 -1.27 23.90 3.56
N ILE A 252 -1.95 25.04 3.38
CA ILE A 252 -1.87 25.87 2.17
C ILE A 252 -0.51 26.57 2.13
N GLU A 253 -0.12 27.22 3.22
CA GLU A 253 1.17 27.89 3.35
C GLU A 253 2.33 26.91 3.20
N PHE A 254 2.17 25.67 3.68
CA PHE A 254 3.14 24.60 3.44
C PHE A 254 3.34 24.33 1.94
N ALA A 255 2.24 24.24 1.18
CA ALA A 255 2.31 24.02 -0.25
C ALA A 255 2.88 25.21 -1.00
N ASP A 256 2.51 26.43 -0.63
CA ASP A 256 3.09 27.65 -1.19
C ASP A 256 4.60 27.68 -0.95
N ALA A 257 5.06 27.33 0.25
CA ALA A 257 6.48 27.26 0.57
C ALA A 257 7.22 26.16 -0.22
N LEU A 258 6.54 25.07 -0.59
CA LEU A 258 7.08 24.05 -1.50
C LEU A 258 7.07 24.47 -2.97
N LEU A 259 6.22 25.42 -3.37
CA LEU A 259 6.17 25.95 -4.74
C LEU A 259 7.22 27.05 -4.95
N VAL A 260 7.45 27.89 -3.94
CA VAL A 260 8.43 28.99 -3.97
C VAL A 260 9.88 28.49 -4.05
N SER A 261 10.16 27.22 -3.69
CA SER A 261 11.50 26.65 -3.85
C SER A 261 11.96 26.49 -5.31
N GLY A 262 11.11 26.85 -6.29
CA GLY A 262 11.53 27.06 -7.69
C GLY A 262 11.83 25.79 -8.46
N GLU A 263 11.35 24.65 -7.98
CA GLU A 263 11.72 23.34 -8.53
C GLU A 263 10.71 22.82 -9.55
N SER A 264 11.22 22.08 -10.53
CA SER A 264 10.36 21.40 -11.50
C SER A 264 9.46 20.39 -10.79
N PHE A 265 8.15 20.49 -11.02
CA PHE A 265 7.20 19.45 -10.66
C PHE A 265 7.72 18.12 -11.22
N ASN A 266 8.12 17.21 -10.35
CA ASN A 266 8.51 15.86 -10.74
C ASN A 266 7.52 14.86 -10.12
N GLN A 267 7.65 13.59 -10.48
CA GLN A 267 6.76 12.55 -10.00
C GLN A 267 6.76 12.44 -8.47
N ASP A 268 7.94 12.48 -7.85
CA ASP A 268 8.09 12.37 -6.39
C ASP A 268 7.36 13.51 -5.66
N TYR A 269 7.41 14.73 -6.23
CA TYR A 269 6.67 15.88 -5.72
C TYR A 269 5.16 15.63 -5.73
N ILE A 270 4.62 15.19 -6.86
CA ILE A 270 3.18 14.98 -7.03
C ILE A 270 2.70 13.84 -6.13
N GLU A 271 3.46 12.76 -6.03
CA GLU A 271 3.16 11.66 -5.11
C GLU A 271 3.15 12.11 -3.65
N TYR A 272 4.09 12.97 -3.27
CA TYR A 272 4.13 13.51 -1.92
C TYR A 272 2.93 14.44 -1.63
N VAL A 273 2.59 15.36 -2.55
CA VAL A 273 1.42 16.23 -2.40
C VAL A 273 0.12 15.42 -2.33
N LEU A 274 0.02 14.33 -3.11
CA LEU A 274 -1.10 13.38 -3.03
C LEU A 274 -1.23 12.76 -1.64
N ILE A 275 -0.12 12.32 -1.05
CA ILE A 275 -0.11 11.72 0.28
C ILE A 275 -0.52 12.74 1.33
N ILE A 276 0.03 13.96 1.30
CA ILE A 276 -0.35 15.01 2.24
C ILE A 276 -1.83 15.33 2.11
N SER A 277 -2.31 15.64 0.91
CA SER A 277 -3.71 16.01 0.67
C SER A 277 -4.68 14.93 1.15
N ALA A 278 -4.38 13.65 0.90
CA ALA A 278 -5.21 12.54 1.38
C ALA A 278 -5.26 12.45 2.91
N ASN A 279 -4.16 12.76 3.60
CA ASN A 279 -4.05 12.69 5.06
C ASN A 279 -4.63 13.92 5.77
N THR A 280 -4.37 15.12 5.24
CA THR A 280 -4.90 16.39 5.77
C THR A 280 -6.34 16.63 5.34
N LYS A 281 -6.83 15.90 4.34
CA LYS A 281 -8.14 16.10 3.69
C LYS A 281 -8.29 17.49 3.07
N GLU A 282 -7.18 18.05 2.58
CA GLU A 282 -7.15 19.38 1.97
C GLU A 282 -7.19 19.31 0.44
N PRO A 283 -8.35 19.52 -0.20
CA PRO A 283 -8.50 19.35 -1.65
C PRO A 283 -7.75 20.43 -2.44
N ARG A 284 -7.57 21.64 -1.88
CA ARG A 284 -6.90 22.77 -2.55
C ARG A 284 -5.47 22.45 -2.99
N LEU A 285 -4.79 21.55 -2.27
CA LEU A 285 -3.45 21.06 -2.62
C LEU A 285 -3.38 20.37 -3.98
N LEU A 286 -4.49 19.79 -4.43
CA LEU A 286 -4.55 19.01 -5.66
C LEU A 286 -5.24 19.76 -6.79
N ASP A 287 -6.04 20.77 -6.46
CA ASP A 287 -6.79 21.56 -7.44
C ASP A 287 -5.89 22.28 -8.45
N CYS A 288 -4.68 22.70 -8.03
CA CYS A 288 -3.73 23.38 -8.91
C CYS A 288 -3.30 22.51 -10.09
N PHE A 289 -3.15 21.19 -9.90
CA PHE A 289 -2.75 20.28 -10.97
C PHE A 289 -3.81 20.14 -12.07
N LEU A 290 -5.08 20.36 -11.75
CA LEU A 290 -6.17 20.28 -12.72
C LEU A 290 -6.15 21.44 -13.73
N ASN A 291 -5.44 22.53 -13.43
CA ASN A 291 -5.25 23.66 -14.33
C ASN A 291 -4.12 23.40 -15.36
N TYR A 292 -3.30 22.36 -15.15
CA TYR A 292 -2.18 22.02 -16.02
C TYR A 292 -2.24 20.56 -16.51
N PRO A 293 -3.35 20.12 -17.14
CA PRO A 293 -3.54 18.72 -17.53
C PRO A 293 -2.47 18.23 -18.51
N ASN A 294 -1.95 19.10 -19.39
CA ASN A 294 -0.89 18.77 -20.34
C ASN A 294 0.42 18.34 -19.68
N PHE A 295 0.67 18.75 -18.42
CA PHE A 295 1.82 18.28 -17.66
C PHE A 295 1.83 16.74 -17.52
N PHE A 296 0.66 16.11 -17.59
CA PHE A 296 0.47 14.67 -17.43
C PHE A 296 0.37 13.90 -18.74
N GLN A 297 0.71 14.50 -19.89
CA GLN A 297 0.59 13.86 -21.20
C GLN A 297 1.31 12.51 -21.30
N HIS A 298 2.46 12.38 -20.64
CA HIS A 298 3.23 11.14 -20.62
C HIS A 298 2.92 10.24 -19.40
N LYS A 299 2.06 10.68 -18.48
CA LYS A 299 1.65 9.97 -17.26
C LYS A 299 0.18 10.21 -16.90
N PRO A 300 -0.77 9.93 -17.80
CA PRO A 300 -2.19 10.21 -17.60
C PRO A 300 -2.80 9.49 -16.39
N GLU A 301 -2.24 8.35 -15.99
CA GLU A 301 -2.61 7.62 -14.78
C GLU A 301 -2.41 8.45 -13.49
N MET A 302 -1.46 9.38 -13.48
CA MET A 302 -1.19 10.25 -12.33
C MET A 302 -2.25 11.33 -12.19
N LEU A 303 -2.68 11.93 -13.31
CA LEU A 303 -3.80 12.86 -13.32
C LEU A 303 -5.10 12.17 -12.85
N ALA A 304 -5.34 10.94 -13.31
CA ALA A 304 -6.47 10.16 -12.85
C ALA A 304 -6.41 9.90 -11.33
N LYS A 305 -5.22 9.60 -10.78
CA LYS A 305 -4.98 9.41 -9.34
C LYS A 305 -5.21 10.70 -8.53
N ILE A 306 -4.83 11.86 -9.08
CA ILE A 306 -5.13 13.18 -8.49
C ILE A 306 -6.65 13.37 -8.39
N CYS A 307 -7.36 13.19 -9.50
CA CYS A 307 -8.83 13.29 -9.52
C CYS A 307 -9.49 12.26 -8.59
N GLU A 308 -8.97 11.02 -8.53
CA GLU A 308 -9.47 9.97 -7.63
C GLU A 308 -9.35 10.38 -6.15
N THR A 309 -8.22 11.00 -5.80
CA THR A 309 -7.91 11.46 -4.45
C THR A 309 -8.78 12.65 -4.07
N LEU A 310 -8.93 13.63 -4.97
CA LEU A 310 -9.86 14.75 -4.80
C LEU A 310 -11.30 14.26 -4.57
N ALA A 311 -11.79 13.32 -5.40
CA ALA A 311 -13.13 12.76 -5.24
C ALA A 311 -13.31 12.08 -3.87
N LEU A 312 -12.26 11.42 -3.37
CA LEU A 312 -12.28 10.78 -2.05
C LEU A 312 -12.33 11.80 -0.92
N ILE A 313 -11.55 12.88 -1.00
CA ILE A 313 -11.53 13.94 0.01
C ILE A 313 -12.88 14.66 0.04
N LEU A 314 -13.33 15.18 -1.11
CA LEU A 314 -14.58 15.94 -1.23
C LEU A 314 -15.79 15.09 -0.81
N GLY A 315 -15.84 13.84 -1.27
CA GLY A 315 -16.92 12.92 -0.91
C GLY A 315 -16.96 12.56 0.57
N LYS A 316 -15.80 12.31 1.20
CA LYS A 316 -15.75 12.05 2.66
C LYS A 316 -16.11 13.29 3.49
N ASN A 317 -15.86 14.48 2.97
CA ASN A 317 -16.24 15.74 3.61
C ASN A 317 -17.71 16.12 3.35
N GLY A 318 -18.44 15.35 2.53
CA GLY A 318 -19.82 15.67 2.14
C GLY A 318 -19.94 16.87 1.19
N ASP A 319 -18.84 17.31 0.59
CA ASP A 319 -18.79 18.47 -0.31
C ASP A 319 -19.30 18.11 -1.71
N SER A 320 -20.62 18.07 -1.84
CA SER A 320 -21.32 17.78 -3.10
C SER A 320 -21.03 18.81 -4.20
N LYS A 321 -20.90 20.09 -3.84
CA LYS A 321 -20.55 21.15 -4.79
C LYS A 321 -19.14 20.96 -5.33
N GLY A 322 -18.18 20.64 -4.45
CA GLY A 322 -16.83 20.29 -4.85
C GLY A 322 -16.79 19.08 -5.77
N LEU A 323 -17.56 18.03 -5.47
CA LEU A 323 -17.66 16.84 -6.34
C LEU A 323 -18.22 17.17 -7.73
N GLU A 324 -19.24 18.03 -7.80
CA GLU A 324 -19.80 18.50 -9.08
C GLU A 324 -18.78 19.31 -9.87
N MET A 325 -18.06 20.23 -9.21
CA MET A 325 -16.99 21.00 -9.84
C MET A 325 -15.85 20.12 -10.34
N LEU A 326 -15.45 19.12 -9.56
CA LEU A 326 -14.45 18.14 -9.97
C LEU A 326 -14.90 17.38 -11.22
N TYR A 327 -16.17 16.94 -11.26
CA TYR A 327 -16.71 16.28 -12.44
C TYR A 327 -16.71 17.18 -13.68
N LYS A 328 -17.12 18.46 -13.53
CA LYS A 328 -17.04 19.45 -14.63
C LYS A 328 -15.60 19.65 -15.12
N LYS A 329 -14.62 19.71 -14.22
CA LYS A 329 -13.19 19.77 -14.60
C LYS A 329 -12.75 18.52 -15.36
N ILE A 330 -13.17 17.33 -14.93
CA ILE A 330 -12.86 16.07 -15.64
C ILE A 330 -13.48 16.08 -17.04
N LEU A 331 -14.72 16.56 -17.20
CA LEU A 331 -15.36 16.71 -18.51
C LEU A 331 -14.62 17.70 -19.41
N HIS A 332 -14.14 18.81 -18.84
CA HIS A 332 -13.33 19.78 -19.58
C HIS A 332 -12.02 19.13 -20.06
N ILE A 333 -11.32 18.39 -19.19
CA ILE A 333 -10.11 17.64 -19.56
C ILE A 333 -10.41 16.63 -20.68
N TYR A 334 -11.54 15.92 -20.61
CA TYR A 334 -11.95 14.97 -21.65
C TYR A 334 -12.15 15.66 -23.02
N LYS A 335 -12.74 16.86 -23.04
CA LYS A 335 -13.04 17.60 -24.27
C LYS A 335 -11.82 18.29 -24.87
N GLU A 336 -11.07 19.01 -24.04
CA GLU A 336 -9.99 19.90 -24.49
C GLU A 336 -8.61 19.24 -24.48
N HIS A 337 -8.43 18.16 -23.69
CA HIS A 337 -7.15 17.46 -23.54
C HIS A 337 -7.31 15.94 -23.70
N PRO A 338 -7.87 15.45 -24.83
CA PRO A 338 -8.16 14.02 -25.02
C PRO A 338 -6.91 13.13 -24.88
N GLN A 339 -5.72 13.65 -25.19
CA GLN A 339 -4.43 12.96 -25.05
C GLN A 339 -4.05 12.58 -23.62
N VAL A 340 -4.64 13.23 -22.61
CA VAL A 340 -4.38 12.90 -21.19
C VAL A 340 -5.55 12.18 -20.54
N PHE A 341 -6.69 12.08 -21.23
CA PHE A 341 -7.88 11.42 -20.73
C PHE A 341 -7.96 9.98 -21.25
N HIS A 342 -7.47 9.04 -20.45
CA HIS A 342 -7.66 7.62 -20.69
C HIS A 342 -8.79 7.08 -19.84
N VAL A 343 -9.86 6.64 -20.50
CA VAL A 343 -11.06 6.07 -19.87
C VAL A 343 -10.71 4.96 -18.87
N THR A 344 -9.74 4.11 -19.19
CA THR A 344 -9.29 3.02 -18.32
C THR A 344 -8.82 3.51 -16.95
N TYR A 345 -8.12 4.65 -16.88
CA TYR A 345 -7.64 5.22 -15.62
C TYR A 345 -8.73 6.02 -14.90
N PHE A 346 -9.55 6.77 -15.64
CA PHE A 346 -10.60 7.62 -15.05
C PHE A 346 -11.87 6.86 -14.63
N LYS A 347 -12.09 5.63 -15.12
CA LYS A 347 -13.26 4.81 -14.79
C LYS A 347 -13.50 4.75 -13.27
N LYS A 348 -12.44 4.46 -12.49
CA LYS A 348 -12.52 4.36 -11.03
C LYS A 348 -12.91 5.68 -10.36
N THR A 349 -12.37 6.79 -10.85
CA THR A 349 -12.70 8.14 -10.38
C THR A 349 -14.17 8.48 -10.62
N LEU A 350 -14.68 8.23 -11.83
CA LEU A 350 -16.07 8.51 -12.18
C LEU A 350 -17.06 7.69 -11.34
N TYR A 351 -16.78 6.39 -11.15
CA TYR A 351 -17.58 5.55 -10.24
C TYR A 351 -17.56 6.06 -8.80
N ARG A 352 -16.41 6.54 -8.32
CA ARG A 352 -16.28 7.06 -6.97
C ARG A 352 -17.07 8.35 -6.78
N ILE A 353 -17.04 9.27 -7.73
CA ILE A 353 -17.85 10.49 -7.71
C ILE A 353 -19.34 10.13 -7.62
N SER A 354 -19.83 9.24 -8.49
CA SER A 354 -21.24 8.80 -8.47
C SER A 354 -21.62 8.10 -7.17
N HIS A 355 -20.72 7.27 -6.62
CA HIS A 355 -20.93 6.64 -5.31
C HIS A 355 -21.13 7.67 -4.20
N PHE A 356 -20.32 8.74 -4.14
CA PHE A 356 -20.48 9.76 -3.11
C PHE A 356 -21.74 10.60 -3.27
N PHE A 357 -22.19 10.92 -4.50
CA PHE A 357 -23.51 11.53 -4.70
C PHE A 357 -24.62 10.66 -4.10
N LYS A 358 -24.59 9.34 -4.34
CA LYS A 358 -25.55 8.39 -3.76
C LYS A 358 -25.47 8.33 -2.24
N CYS A 359 -24.26 8.27 -1.67
CA CYS A 359 -24.08 8.25 -0.22
C CYS A 359 -24.62 9.51 0.47
N SER A 360 -24.57 10.65 -0.22
CA SER A 360 -25.07 11.93 0.28
C SER A 360 -26.56 12.16 -0.02
N ASN A 361 -27.29 11.16 -0.54
CA ASN A 361 -28.69 11.28 -1.00
C ASN A 361 -28.90 12.43 -2.00
N MET A 362 -27.88 12.76 -2.79
CA MET A 362 -27.92 13.80 -3.81
C MET A 362 -28.16 13.19 -5.18
N VAL A 363 -28.82 13.93 -6.06
CA VAL A 363 -29.01 13.52 -7.46
C VAL A 363 -27.66 13.56 -8.17
N CYS A 364 -27.27 12.42 -8.75
CA CYS A 364 -26.08 12.33 -9.59
C CYS A 364 -26.34 13.10 -10.90
N PRO A 365 -25.39 13.91 -11.40
CA PRO A 365 -25.53 14.57 -12.70
C PRO A 365 -25.95 13.59 -13.81
N GLU A 366 -26.88 14.00 -14.66
CA GLU A 366 -27.48 13.15 -15.70
C GLU A 366 -26.42 12.69 -16.72
N ASP A 367 -25.58 13.62 -17.14
CA ASP A 367 -24.42 13.39 -18.00
C ASP A 367 -23.41 12.40 -17.40
N LEU A 368 -23.14 12.47 -16.09
CA LEU A 368 -22.31 11.47 -15.40
C LEU A 368 -22.97 10.09 -15.44
N SER A 369 -24.29 10.03 -15.22
CA SER A 369 -25.05 8.79 -15.23
C SER A 369 -25.05 8.13 -16.61
N GLU A 370 -25.14 8.92 -17.68
CA GLU A 370 -25.01 8.44 -19.05
C GLU A 370 -23.60 7.95 -19.38
N VAL A 371 -22.57 8.71 -18.99
CA VAL A 371 -21.17 8.30 -19.19
C VAL A 371 -20.92 6.95 -18.50
N LEU A 372 -21.40 6.76 -17.27
CA LEU A 372 -21.24 5.49 -16.56
C LEU A 372 -21.97 4.32 -17.23
N LYS A 373 -23.14 4.55 -17.83
CA LYS A 373 -23.85 3.52 -18.62
C LYS A 373 -23.06 3.09 -19.87
N ARG A 374 -22.31 4.00 -20.49
CA ARG A 374 -21.44 3.71 -21.66
C ARG A 374 -20.12 3.03 -21.29
N LEU A 375 -19.78 3.00 -20.00
CA LEU A 375 -18.56 2.35 -19.46
C LEU A 375 -18.79 0.91 -18.98
N TYR A 376 -20.05 0.46 -18.99
CA TYR A 376 -20.46 -0.94 -18.89
C TYR A 376 -20.33 -1.60 -20.26
#